data_AF-A0A4S1FWF2-F1
#
_entry.id   AF-A0A4S1FWF2-F1
#
_cell.length_a   1.000
_cell.length_b   1.000
_cell.length_c   1.000
_cell.angle_alpha   90.00
_cell.angle_beta   90.00
_cell.angle_gamma   90.00
#
_symmetry.space_group_name_H-M   'P 1'
#
loop_
_entity.id
_entity.type
_entity.pdbx_description
1 polymer ?
#
loop_
_entity_poly.entity_id
_entity_poly.type
_entity_poly.pdbx_seq_one_letter_code
_entity_poly.pdbx_strand_id
1 'polypeptide(L)'
;VVATGRMREVPVGGDLLGRVIDSRCRPLDGKGEIKTVETRPLHGRAPNPMTRRMIERPFPLGVRVLDGLLTCGEGQRIGIYGEPGGGKSTLLSQIVKGAAADVV
;
A
#
# COMPACT_ATOMS: atom_id res chain seq x y z
N VAL A 1 -27.80 20.00 -5.50
CA VAL A 1 -26.67 19.49 -4.70
C VAL A 1 -27.23 18.93 -3.41
N VAL A 2 -26.91 17.69 -3.04
CA VAL A 2 -27.39 17.07 -1.79
C VAL A 2 -26.19 16.85 -0.87
N ALA A 3 -26.24 17.39 0.34
CA ALA A 3 -25.20 17.16 1.34
C ALA A 3 -25.39 15.79 1.98
N THR A 4 -24.35 14.95 1.95
CA THR A 4 -24.38 13.60 2.52
C THR A 4 -24.22 13.57 4.04
N GLY A 5 -23.81 14.68 4.67
CA GLY A 5 -23.62 14.80 6.13
C GLY A 5 -22.53 13.90 6.72
N ARG A 6 -21.77 13.20 5.88
CA ARG A 6 -20.75 12.22 6.27
C ARG A 6 -19.42 12.57 5.60
N MET A 7 -18.31 12.25 6.28
CA MET A 7 -16.98 12.34 5.68
C MET A 7 -16.90 11.38 4.49
N ARG A 8 -16.08 11.71 3.49
CA ARG A 8 -15.87 10.81 2.35
C ARG A 8 -15.30 9.48 2.84
N GLU A 9 -16.01 8.40 2.56
CA GLU A 9 -15.61 7.03 2.89
C GLU A 9 -15.13 6.30 1.63
N VAL A 10 -14.32 5.27 1.83
CA VAL A 10 -13.83 4.36 0.79
C VAL A 10 -14.15 2.91 1.15
N PRO A 11 -14.50 2.08 0.16
CA PRO A 11 -14.69 0.64 0.38
C PRO A 11 -13.38 -0.02 0.82
N VAL A 12 -13.47 -0.97 1.75
CA VAL A 12 -12.34 -1.79 2.22
C VAL A 12 -12.75 -3.25 2.33
N GLY A 13 -11.77 -4.16 2.37
CA GLY A 13 -12.00 -5.59 2.57
C GLY A 13 -11.22 -6.48 1.60
N GLY A 14 -11.36 -7.79 1.79
CA GLY A 14 -10.68 -8.80 0.98
C GLY A 14 -11.12 -8.82 -0.49
N ASP A 15 -12.33 -8.35 -0.80
CA ASP A 15 -12.86 -8.29 -2.17
C ASP A 15 -12.07 -7.35 -3.10
N LEU A 16 -11.19 -6.51 -2.54
CA LEU A 16 -10.28 -5.63 -3.28
C LEU A 16 -9.00 -6.34 -3.74
N LEU A 17 -8.65 -7.49 -3.14
CA LEU A 17 -7.41 -8.19 -3.49
C LEU A 17 -7.46 -8.68 -4.94
N GLY A 18 -6.41 -8.39 -5.70
CA GLY A 18 -6.30 -8.74 -7.12
C GLY A 18 -7.24 -7.95 -8.06
N ARG A 19 -7.88 -6.88 -7.56
CA ARG A 19 -8.66 -5.93 -8.37
C ARG A 19 -7.79 -4.75 -8.81
N VAL A 20 -8.09 -4.19 -9.98
CA VAL A 20 -7.49 -2.91 -10.42
C VAL A 20 -8.56 -1.82 -10.30
N ILE A 21 -8.27 -0.74 -9.58
CA ILE A 21 -9.22 0.34 -9.30
C ILE A 21 -8.63 1.73 -9.62
N ASP A 22 -9.52 2.69 -9.87
CA ASP A 22 -9.16 4.11 -9.99
C ASP A 22 -9.12 4.84 -8.62
N SER A 23 -8.83 6.15 -8.65
CA SER A 23 -8.79 7.02 -7.46
C SER A 23 -10.15 7.26 -6.79
N ARG A 24 -11.25 6.79 -7.40
CA ARG A 24 -12.61 6.81 -6.87
C ARG A 24 -13.09 5.41 -6.48
N CYS A 25 -12.19 4.43 -6.40
CA CYS A 25 -12.47 3.03 -6.08
C CYS A 25 -13.40 2.34 -7.09
N ARG A 26 -13.42 2.79 -8.35
CA ARG A 26 -14.16 2.14 -9.42
C ARG A 26 -13.28 1.08 -10.09
N PRO A 27 -13.81 -0.13 -10.38
CA PRO A 27 -13.04 -1.18 -11.02
C PRO A 27 -12.67 -0.80 -12.47
N LEU A 28 -11.42 -1.04 -12.84
CA LEU A 28 -10.86 -0.86 -14.18
C LEU A 28 -10.49 -2.20 -14.84
N ASP A 29 -10.71 -3.31 -14.16
CA ASP A 29 -10.27 -4.65 -14.55
C ASP A 29 -11.31 -5.47 -15.34
N GLY A 30 -12.51 -4.93 -15.57
CA GLY A 30 -13.58 -5.62 -16.27
C GLY A 30 -14.19 -6.82 -15.50
N LYS A 31 -13.81 -7.04 -14.23
CA LYS A 31 -14.28 -8.17 -13.41
C LYS A 31 -15.64 -7.92 -12.73
N GLY A 32 -16.40 -6.93 -13.20
CA GLY A 32 -17.66 -6.51 -12.60
C GLY A 32 -17.49 -5.63 -11.35
N GLU A 33 -18.56 -5.43 -10.60
CA GLU A 33 -18.56 -4.58 -9.40
C GLU A 33 -17.76 -5.19 -8.24
N ILE A 34 -17.31 -4.35 -7.31
CA ILE A 34 -16.63 -4.77 -6.08
C ILE A 34 -17.67 -4.74 -4.96
N LYS A 35 -18.00 -5.90 -4.40
CA LYS A 35 -19.05 -6.05 -3.39
C LYS A 35 -18.50 -5.93 -1.96
N THR A 36 -17.78 -4.85 -1.66
CA THR A 36 -17.30 -4.61 -0.30
C THR A 36 -18.46 -4.29 0.65
N VAL A 37 -18.46 -4.91 1.82
CA VAL A 37 -19.49 -4.68 2.85
C VAL A 37 -19.07 -3.57 3.84
N GLU A 38 -17.77 -3.33 3.99
CA GLU A 38 -17.21 -2.34 4.93
C GLU A 38 -16.70 -1.09 4.20
N THR A 39 -16.92 0.08 4.82
CA THR A 39 -16.34 1.35 4.40
C THR A 39 -15.54 1.98 5.52
N ARG A 40 -14.51 2.77 5.18
CA ARG A 40 -13.70 3.53 6.13
C ARG A 40 -13.55 5.00 5.72
N PRO A 41 -13.43 5.94 6.66
CA PRO A 41 -13.15 7.33 6.35
C PRO A 41 -11.82 7.46 5.60
N LEU A 42 -11.79 8.27 4.53
CA LEU A 42 -10.58 8.54 3.75
C LEU A 42 -9.48 9.19 4.62
N HIS A 43 -9.90 10.02 5.57
CA HIS A 43 -9.00 10.64 6.54
C HIS A 43 -9.13 9.94 7.90
N GLY A 44 -8.19 9.02 8.16
CA GLY A 44 -8.07 8.35 9.46
C GLY A 44 -7.39 9.24 10.51
N ARG A 45 -7.64 8.95 11.79
CA ARG A 45 -6.90 9.58 12.90
C ARG A 45 -5.48 9.01 12.97
N ALA A 46 -4.53 9.84 13.38
CA ALA A 46 -3.16 9.37 13.62
C ALA A 46 -3.15 8.33 14.74
N PRO A 47 -2.37 7.23 14.60
CA PRO A 47 -2.22 6.24 15.66
C PRO A 47 -1.47 6.82 16.87
N ASN A 48 -1.76 6.30 18.06
CA ASN A 48 -1.08 6.72 19.29
C ASN A 48 0.43 6.36 19.21
N PRO A 49 1.36 7.31 19.42
CA PRO A 49 2.79 7.02 19.42
C PRO A 49 3.21 5.94 20.41
N MET A 50 2.56 5.87 21.57
CA MET A 50 2.87 4.88 22.62
C MET A 50 2.40 3.47 22.27
N THR A 51 1.48 3.32 21.31
CA THR A 51 1.05 2.01 20.80
C THR A 51 1.85 1.58 19.57
N ARG A 52 2.84 2.37 19.15
CA ARG A 52 3.68 2.05 18.00
C ARG A 52 4.63 0.91 18.36
N ARG A 53 4.55 -0.18 17.61
CA ARG A 53 5.49 -1.30 17.74
C ARG A 53 6.88 -0.91 17.23
N MET A 54 7.91 -1.44 17.87
CA MET A 54 9.28 -1.38 17.35
C MET A 54 9.40 -2.23 16.08
N ILE A 55 10.35 -1.86 15.22
CA ILE A 55 10.67 -2.61 14.00
C ILE A 55 11.68 -3.68 14.40
N GLU A 56 11.24 -4.93 14.44
CA GLU A 56 12.04 -6.06 14.95
C GLU A 56 12.26 -7.16 13.89
N ARG A 57 11.39 -7.22 12.88
CA ARG A 57 11.40 -8.29 11.87
C ARG A 57 11.98 -7.74 10.56
N PRO A 58 13.08 -8.31 10.04
CA PRO A 58 13.56 -8.00 8.70
C PRO A 58 12.49 -8.32 7.65
N PHE A 59 12.39 -7.48 6.63
CA PHE A 59 11.48 -7.64 5.50
C PHE A 59 12.32 -7.67 4.20
N PRO A 60 12.68 -8.86 3.71
CA PRO A 60 13.45 -9.01 2.47
C PRO A 60 12.70 -8.43 1.29
N LEU A 61 13.37 -7.59 0.50
CA LEU A 61 12.85 -6.93 -0.69
C LEU A 61 13.20 -7.66 -1.99
N GLY A 62 14.12 -8.63 -1.95
CA GLY A 62 14.58 -9.37 -3.15
C GLY A 62 15.58 -8.59 -3.99
N VAL A 63 16.18 -7.53 -3.44
CA VAL A 63 17.20 -6.69 -4.09
C VAL A 63 18.46 -6.74 -3.25
N ARG A 64 19.49 -7.45 -3.72
CA ARG A 64 20.71 -7.76 -2.95
C ARG A 64 21.33 -6.57 -2.22
N VAL A 65 21.43 -5.42 -2.89
CA VAL A 65 22.02 -4.22 -2.28
C VAL A 65 21.16 -3.65 -1.15
N LEU A 66 19.83 -3.76 -1.26
CA LEU A 66 18.91 -3.34 -0.19
C LEU A 66 18.92 -4.36 0.94
N ASP A 67 18.80 -5.66 0.63
CA ASP A 67 18.74 -6.70 1.67
C ASP A 67 20.06 -6.82 2.45
N GLY A 68 21.19 -6.62 1.78
CA GLY A 68 22.53 -6.75 2.37
C GLY A 68 23.09 -5.48 3.02
N LEU A 69 22.81 -4.28 2.48
CA LEU A 69 23.42 -3.03 2.97
C LEU A 69 22.42 -2.06 3.61
N LEU A 70 21.14 -2.15 3.25
CA LEU A 70 20.08 -1.25 3.71
C LEU A 70 18.85 -2.06 4.15
N THR A 71 19.09 -3.10 4.97
CA THR A 71 18.06 -4.06 5.36
C THR A 71 16.83 -3.33 5.91
N CYS A 72 15.67 -3.64 5.35
CA CYS A 72 14.41 -3.03 5.70
C CYS A 72 13.66 -3.90 6.70
N GLY A 73 12.85 -3.31 7.57
CA GLY A 73 12.01 -4.05 8.51
C GLY A 73 10.51 -3.84 8.32
N GLU A 74 9.72 -4.80 8.82
CA GLU A 74 8.25 -4.72 8.80
C GLU A 74 7.76 -3.48 9.56
N GLY A 75 6.99 -2.62 8.88
CA GLY A 75 6.48 -1.36 9.45
C GLY A 75 7.43 -0.15 9.32
N GLN A 76 8.58 -0.31 8.67
CA GLN A 76 9.46 0.80 8.31
C GLN A 76 8.90 1.63 7.15
N ARG A 77 9.23 2.93 7.12
CA ARG A 77 8.89 3.83 6.01
C ARG A 77 10.19 4.28 5.34
N ILE A 78 10.26 4.13 4.01
CA ILE A 78 11.46 4.41 3.23
C ILE A 78 11.05 5.26 2.03
N GLY A 79 11.83 6.31 1.76
CA GLY A 79 11.68 7.12 0.55
C GLY A 79 12.65 6.67 -0.53
N ILE A 80 12.18 6.61 -1.78
CA ILE A 80 13.02 6.36 -2.96
C ILE A 80 13.23 7.69 -3.68
N TYR A 81 14.45 8.20 -3.64
CA TYR A 81 14.83 9.47 -4.23
C TYR A 81 15.81 9.25 -5.38
N GLY A 82 15.69 10.07 -6.42
CA GLY A 82 16.57 10.00 -7.58
C GLY A 82 16.02 10.82 -8.74
N GLU A 83 16.87 11.08 -9.73
CA GLU A 83 16.53 11.89 -10.90
C GLU A 83 15.44 11.23 -11.77
N PRO A 84 14.68 12.00 -12.55
CA PRO A 84 13.82 11.46 -13.60
C PRO A 84 14.61 10.50 -14.50
N GLY A 85 14.02 9.36 -14.85
CA GLY A 85 14.71 8.33 -15.65
C GLY A 85 15.74 7.47 -14.90
N GLY A 86 16.08 7.80 -13.64
CA GLY A 86 17.04 7.04 -12.83
C GLY A 86 16.60 5.66 -12.34
N GLY A 87 15.58 5.04 -12.97
CA GLY A 87 15.18 3.66 -12.67
C GLY A 87 14.28 3.44 -11.44
N LYS A 88 13.74 4.50 -10.82
CA LYS A 88 12.86 4.39 -9.63
C LYS A 88 11.68 3.42 -9.81
N SER A 89 10.98 3.52 -10.94
CA SER A 89 9.84 2.63 -11.25
C SER A 89 10.29 1.19 -11.50
N THR A 90 11.46 0.99 -12.09
CA THR A 90 12.07 -0.33 -12.29
C THR A 90 12.42 -0.97 -10.96
N LEU A 91 13.03 -0.21 -10.04
CA LEU A 91 13.33 -0.67 -8.69
C LEU A 91 12.06 -1.05 -7.93
N LEU A 92 11.01 -0.22 -7.98
CA LEU A 92 9.71 -0.54 -7.38
C LEU A 92 9.13 -1.84 -7.96
N SER A 93 9.22 -2.06 -9.28
CA SER A 93 8.77 -3.30 -9.89
C SER A 93 9.58 -4.52 -9.42
N GLN A 94 10.89 -4.38 -9.23
CA GLN A 94 11.73 -5.44 -8.67
C GLN A 94 11.32 -5.78 -7.24
N ILE A 95 11.10 -4.76 -6.40
CA ILE A 95 10.64 -4.93 -5.02
C ILE A 95 9.29 -5.65 -4.98
N VAL A 96 8.31 -5.20 -5.76
CA VAL A 96 6.97 -5.83 -5.80
C VAL A 96 7.05 -7.32 -6.20
N LYS A 97 7.98 -7.70 -7.09
CA LYS A 97 8.16 -9.09 -7.51
C LYS A 97 8.98 -9.94 -6.53
N GLY A 98 9.89 -9.33 -5.79
CA GLY A 98 10.88 -10.03 -4.96
C GLY A 98 10.63 -9.97 -3.46
N ALA A 99 9.74 -9.08 -3.00
CA ALA A 99 9.45 -8.92 -1.59
C ALA A 99 8.77 -10.17 -1.00
N ALA A 100 9.14 -10.51 0.23
CA ALA A 100 8.54 -11.62 0.97
C ALA A 100 7.17 -11.21 1.52
N ALA A 101 6.16 -11.16 0.65
CA ALA A 101 4.78 -10.81 1.00
C ALA A 101 3.79 -11.93 0.66
N ASP A 102 2.80 -12.15 1.52
CA ASP A 102 1.77 -13.18 1.33
C ASP A 102 0.82 -12.85 0.16
N VAL A 103 0.61 -11.56 -0.10
CA VAL A 103 -0.23 -11.03 -1.17
C VAL A 103 0.50 -9.87 -1.84
N VAL A 104 0.52 -9.87 -3.17
CA VAL A 104 1.14 -8.84 -4.03
C VAL A 104 0.08 -8.18 -4.89
#